data_AF-A0A8J7N1W0-F1
#
_entry.id   AF-A0A8J7N1W0-F1
#
_cell.length_a   1.000
_cell.length_b   1.000
_cell.length_c   1.000
_cell.angle_alpha   90.00
_cell.angle_beta   90.00
_cell.angle_gamma   90.00
#
_symmetry.space_group_name_H-M   'P 1'
#
loop_
_entity.id
_entity.type
_entity.pdbx_description
1 polymer ?
#
loop_
_entity_poly.entity_id
_entity_poly.type
_entity_poly.pdbx_seq_one_letter_code
_entity_poly.pdbx_strand_id
1 'polypeptide(L)'
;ADARVPGAHPVWQLAGNGSVGSQALLGIPRVWQIRHAPALERIAAVWPFETGLADDRGRRVILAEAYPSLVKAKRLAHLPKDAGQVAAMVEAFARADAAGEIATWFRGDPNLSAGERAAVESEEAWILGLRGPARRILRRRRKARRRTRRG
;
A
#
# COMPACT_ATOMS: atom_id res chain seq x y z
N ALA A 1 -23.21 12.21 12.42
CA ALA A 1 -23.24 12.06 10.95
C ALA A 1 -23.25 10.58 10.56
N ASP A 2 -22.29 9.79 11.06
CA ASP A 2 -22.12 8.36 10.73
C ASP A 2 -23.37 7.50 10.98
N ALA A 3 -24.09 7.73 12.08
CA ALA A 3 -25.35 7.04 12.39
C ALA A 3 -26.49 7.30 11.36
N ARG A 4 -26.34 8.31 10.49
CA ARG A 4 -27.29 8.64 9.42
C ARG A 4 -26.90 8.07 8.05
N VAL A 5 -25.77 7.37 7.96
CA VAL A 5 -25.26 6.79 6.70
C VAL A 5 -25.16 5.27 6.83
N PRO A 6 -26.00 4.49 6.14
CA PRO A 6 -25.95 3.03 6.19
C PRO A 6 -24.57 2.48 5.78
N GLY A 7 -23.92 1.74 6.68
CA GLY A 7 -22.61 1.14 6.46
C GLY A 7 -21.42 2.06 6.78
N ALA A 8 -21.65 3.27 7.31
CA ALA A 8 -20.58 4.08 7.89
C ALA A 8 -20.18 3.50 9.26
N HIS A 9 -18.87 3.36 9.45
CA HIS A 9 -18.27 2.98 10.72
C HIS A 9 -17.91 4.26 11.49
N PRO A 10 -18.16 4.34 12.81
CA PRO A 10 -17.75 5.51 13.57
C PRO A 10 -16.24 5.68 13.52
N VAL A 11 -15.77 6.92 13.46
CA VAL A 11 -14.33 7.25 13.38
C VAL A 11 -13.48 6.66 14.52
N TRP A 12 -14.09 6.39 15.67
CA TRP A 12 -13.45 5.77 16.84
C TRP A 12 -13.55 4.24 16.86
N GLN A 13 -14.12 3.59 15.83
CA GLN A 13 -14.18 2.13 15.79
C GLN A 13 -12.77 1.57 15.67
N LEU A 14 -12.27 0.95 16.74
CA LEU A 14 -10.92 0.38 16.82
C LEU A 14 -10.87 -1.13 16.51
N ALA A 15 -12.00 -1.82 16.43
CA ALA A 15 -12.02 -3.26 16.17
C ALA A 15 -13.22 -3.69 15.33
N GLY A 16 -13.11 -4.88 14.72
CA GLY A 16 -14.13 -5.48 13.86
C GLY A 16 -13.96 -5.20 12.37
N ASN A 17 -14.83 -5.80 11.57
CA ASN A 17 -14.73 -5.73 10.10
C ASN A 17 -14.91 -4.30 9.60
N GLY A 18 -13.96 -3.81 8.79
CA GLY A 18 -13.99 -2.45 8.23
C GLY A 18 -13.36 -1.36 9.09
N SER A 19 -12.88 -1.67 10.30
CA SER A 19 -12.07 -0.74 11.11
C SER A 19 -10.62 -0.72 10.64
N VAL A 20 -10.15 0.45 10.21
CA VAL A 20 -8.72 0.72 9.94
C VAL A 20 -8.06 1.50 11.08
N GLY A 21 -8.83 1.96 12.07
CA GLY A 21 -8.36 2.81 13.17
C GLY A 21 -7.33 2.12 14.06
N SER A 22 -7.53 0.85 14.44
CA SER A 22 -6.51 0.11 15.20
C SER A 22 -5.26 -0.20 14.39
N GLN A 23 -5.40 -0.42 13.08
CA GLN A 23 -4.24 -0.66 12.22
C GLN A 23 -3.36 0.59 12.14
N ALA A 24 -3.96 1.78 12.07
CA ALA A 24 -3.21 3.03 12.16
C ALA A 24 -2.56 3.19 13.54
N LEU A 25 -3.33 3.06 14.62
CA LEU A 25 -2.86 3.27 16.00
C LEU A 25 -1.76 2.29 16.44
N LEU A 26 -1.75 1.06 15.92
CA LEU A 26 -0.75 0.05 16.30
C LEU A 26 0.32 -0.14 15.22
N GLY A 27 -0.06 -0.04 13.95
CA GLY A 27 0.83 -0.25 12.80
C GLY A 27 1.83 0.89 12.63
N ILE A 28 1.40 2.15 12.74
CA ILE A 28 2.31 3.30 12.56
C ILE A 28 3.42 3.29 13.63
N PRO A 29 3.13 3.13 14.93
CA PRO A 29 4.20 2.99 15.93
C PRO A 29 5.13 1.82 15.65
N ARG A 30 4.60 0.70 15.11
CA ARG A 30 5.44 -0.45 14.78
C ARG A 30 6.38 -0.18 13.61
N VAL A 31 5.91 0.50 12.56
CA VAL A 31 6.75 0.95 11.45
C VAL A 31 7.83 1.91 11.95
N TRP A 32 7.47 2.84 12.84
CA TRP A 32 8.42 3.76 13.47
C TRP A 32 9.50 3.01 14.26
N GLN A 33 9.13 1.99 15.05
CA GLN A 33 10.08 1.15 15.77
C GLN A 33 11.02 0.37 14.84
N ILE A 34 10.51 -0.19 13.74
CA ILE A 34 11.34 -0.92 12.77
C ILE A 34 12.33 0.04 12.10
N ARG A 35 11.87 1.21 11.67
CA ARG A 35 12.69 2.24 11.06
C ARG A 35 13.83 2.70 11.98
N HIS A 36 13.60 2.81 13.29
CA HIS A 36 14.60 3.25 14.27
C HIS A 36 15.28 2.09 15.02
N ALA A 37 15.09 0.84 14.57
CA ALA A 37 15.81 -0.29 15.16
C ALA A 37 17.31 -0.11 14.88
N PRO A 38 18.22 -0.32 15.86
CA PRO A 38 19.65 -0.04 15.69
C PRO A 38 20.30 -0.74 14.48
N ALA A 39 19.81 -1.93 14.12
CA ALA A 39 20.30 -2.69 12.97
C ALA A 39 19.83 -2.14 11.60
N LEU A 40 18.78 -1.32 11.58
CA LEU A 40 18.13 -0.84 10.36
C LEU A 40 18.23 0.67 10.18
N GLU A 41 18.35 1.46 11.24
CA GLU A 41 18.23 2.92 11.22
C GLU A 41 19.11 3.61 10.15
N ARG A 42 20.34 3.13 9.96
CA ARG A 42 21.28 3.69 8.97
C ARG A 42 21.03 3.26 7.53
N ILE A 43 20.28 2.18 7.33
CA ILE A 43 20.10 1.55 6.01
C ILE A 43 18.64 1.52 5.55
N ALA A 44 17.69 1.85 6.43
CA ALA A 44 16.27 1.79 6.18
C ALA A 44 15.67 3.19 5.98
N ALA A 45 14.71 3.32 5.06
CA ALA A 45 13.90 4.53 4.87
C ALA A 45 12.42 4.18 4.75
N VAL A 46 11.57 5.11 5.19
CA VAL A 46 10.13 5.11 4.92
C VAL A 46 9.86 5.90 3.64
N TRP A 47 9.52 5.21 2.56
CA TRP A 47 9.12 5.82 1.31
C TRP A 47 7.61 6.13 1.33
N PRO A 48 7.16 7.28 0.78
CA PRO A 48 7.95 8.33 0.13
C PRO A 48 8.47 9.42 1.09
N PHE A 49 8.12 9.39 2.37
CA PHE A 49 8.37 10.50 3.31
C PHE A 49 9.84 10.91 3.45
N GLU A 50 10.78 9.96 3.37
CA GLU A 50 12.21 10.25 3.50
C GLU A 50 12.95 10.38 2.17
N THR A 51 12.32 9.98 1.07
CA THR A 51 12.99 9.76 -0.22
C THR A 51 12.33 10.52 -1.38
N GLY A 52 11.17 11.11 -1.14
CA GLY A 52 10.24 11.53 -2.18
C GLY A 52 9.68 10.34 -2.98
N LEU A 53 8.89 10.64 -4.02
CA LEU A 53 8.50 9.65 -5.04
C LEU A 53 9.67 9.40 -6.01
N ALA A 54 10.76 8.87 -5.48
CA ALA A 54 11.95 8.46 -6.20
C ALA A 54 12.52 7.17 -5.59
N ASP A 55 13.33 6.48 -6.38
CA ASP A 55 14.18 5.38 -5.92
C ASP A 55 15.39 5.97 -5.18
N ASP A 56 15.55 5.67 -3.89
CA ASP A 56 16.73 6.04 -3.10
C ASP A 56 17.70 4.86 -3.02
N ARG A 57 18.75 4.92 -3.84
CA ARG A 57 19.79 3.89 -3.91
C ARG A 57 20.77 3.91 -2.72
N GLY A 58 20.71 4.92 -1.87
CA GLY A 58 21.51 5.00 -0.64
C GLY A 58 20.99 4.09 0.47
N ARG A 59 19.69 3.72 0.42
CA ARG A 59 19.03 2.91 1.43
C ARG A 59 18.89 1.47 0.94
N ARG A 60 19.21 0.51 1.82
CA ARG A 60 19.15 -0.94 1.50
C ARG A 60 17.81 -1.57 1.83
N VAL A 61 17.02 -0.92 2.68
CA VAL A 61 15.69 -1.39 3.10
C VAL A 61 14.71 -0.25 2.91
N ILE A 62 13.66 -0.48 2.12
CA ILE A 62 12.59 0.49 1.94
C ILE A 62 11.32 -0.04 2.58
N LEU A 63 10.76 0.73 3.51
CA LEU A 63 9.44 0.52 4.09
C LEU A 63 8.46 1.33 3.25
N ALA A 64 7.56 0.64 2.53
CA ALA A 64 6.60 1.26 1.63
C ALA A 64 5.22 0.66 1.83
N GLU A 65 4.17 1.44 1.52
CA GLU A 65 2.82 0.91 1.49
C GLU A 65 2.66 -0.09 0.33
N ALA A 66 2.18 -1.29 0.67
CA ALA A 66 1.85 -2.32 -0.29
C ALA A 66 0.34 -2.55 -0.34
N TYR A 67 -0.20 -2.66 -1.55
CA TYR A 67 -1.59 -3.06 -1.76
C TYR A 67 -1.64 -4.38 -2.54
N PRO A 68 -1.74 -5.55 -1.86
CA PRO A 68 -1.61 -6.87 -2.48
C PRO A 68 -2.55 -7.16 -3.66
N SER A 69 -3.59 -6.34 -3.80
CA SER A 69 -4.57 -6.44 -4.88
C SER A 69 -4.14 -5.78 -6.19
N LEU A 70 -2.98 -5.12 -6.25
CA LEU A 70 -2.39 -4.60 -7.49
C LEU A 70 -1.98 -5.73 -8.44
N VAL A 71 -1.61 -6.88 -7.89
CA VAL A 71 -1.16 -8.05 -8.65
C VAL A 71 -2.21 -9.16 -8.61
N LYS A 72 -2.29 -9.94 -9.68
CA LYS A 72 -3.19 -11.09 -9.73
C LYS A 72 -2.58 -12.24 -8.94
N ALA A 73 -3.18 -12.54 -7.79
CA ALA A 73 -2.77 -13.64 -6.93
C ALA A 73 -3.46 -14.96 -7.31
N LYS A 74 -2.73 -16.08 -7.16
CA LYS A 74 -3.31 -17.43 -7.16
C LYS A 74 -3.60 -17.84 -5.72
N ARG A 75 -4.62 -18.66 -5.50
CA ARG A 75 -4.85 -19.28 -4.20
C ARG A 75 -3.82 -20.39 -4.00
N LEU A 76 -3.16 -20.38 -2.86
CA LEU A 76 -2.24 -21.46 -2.46
C LEU A 76 -3.05 -22.50 -1.67
N ALA A 77 -2.85 -23.78 -1.99
CA ALA A 77 -3.54 -24.87 -1.31
C ALA A 77 -3.17 -24.89 0.17
N HIS A 78 -4.15 -25.19 1.04
CA HIS A 78 -3.98 -25.28 2.50
C HIS A 78 -3.51 -24.01 3.22
N LEU A 79 -3.41 -22.87 2.53
CA LEU A 79 -3.00 -21.61 3.12
C LEU A 79 -4.14 -20.57 3.15
N PRO A 80 -4.06 -19.58 4.06
CA PRO A 80 -4.93 -18.42 4.02
C PRO A 80 -4.87 -17.73 2.65
N LYS A 81 -6.00 -17.14 2.24
CA LYS A 81 -6.11 -16.44 0.95
C LYS A 81 -5.00 -15.39 0.76
N ASP A 82 -4.67 -14.67 1.83
CA ASP A 82 -3.74 -13.55 1.79
C ASP A 82 -2.30 -14.02 1.56
N ALA A 83 -1.96 -15.27 1.89
CA ALA A 83 -0.65 -15.86 1.61
C ALA A 83 -0.34 -15.85 0.11
N GLY A 84 -1.34 -16.18 -0.72
CA GLY A 84 -1.20 -16.11 -2.18
C GLY A 84 -1.02 -14.68 -2.69
N GLN A 85 -1.58 -13.67 -2.00
CA GLN A 85 -1.39 -12.27 -2.37
C GLN A 85 -0.01 -11.76 -2.00
N VAL A 86 0.52 -12.16 -0.85
CA VAL A 86 1.90 -11.85 -0.44
C VAL A 86 2.89 -12.50 -1.41
N ALA A 87 2.76 -13.79 -1.68
CA ALA A 87 3.63 -14.51 -2.62
C ALA A 87 3.63 -13.86 -4.02
N ALA A 88 2.45 -13.56 -4.55
CA ALA A 88 2.35 -12.90 -5.86
C ALA A 88 2.97 -11.50 -5.88
N MET A 89 2.93 -10.76 -4.78
CA MET A 89 3.56 -9.45 -4.68
C MET A 89 5.09 -9.57 -4.64
N VAL A 90 5.62 -10.52 -3.85
CA VAL A 90 7.06 -10.81 -3.80
C VAL A 90 7.58 -11.22 -5.19
N GLU A 91 6.88 -12.11 -5.89
CA GLU A 91 7.23 -12.49 -7.26
C GLU A 91 7.17 -11.33 -8.26
N ALA A 92 6.25 -10.38 -8.07
CA ALA A 92 6.17 -9.20 -8.91
C ALA A 92 7.34 -8.24 -8.67
N PHE A 93 7.71 -8.01 -7.41
CA PHE A 93 8.88 -7.21 -7.05
C PHE A 93 10.17 -7.85 -7.56
N ALA A 94 10.37 -9.14 -7.33
CA ALA A 94 11.57 -9.85 -7.78
C ALA A 94 11.72 -9.82 -9.31
N ARG A 95 10.61 -9.98 -10.06
CA ARG A 95 10.65 -9.87 -11.53
C ARG A 95 10.96 -8.44 -12.00
N ALA A 96 10.35 -7.43 -11.39
CA ALA A 96 10.62 -6.03 -11.73
C ALA A 96 12.06 -5.65 -11.41
N ASP A 97 12.62 -6.16 -10.31
CA ASP A 97 14.02 -5.93 -9.93
C ASP A 97 14.99 -6.64 -10.91
N ALA A 98 14.75 -7.91 -11.21
CA ALA A 98 15.55 -8.67 -12.18
C ALA A 98 15.51 -8.06 -13.60
N ALA A 99 14.42 -7.39 -13.96
CA ALA A 99 14.29 -6.65 -15.22
C ALA A 99 14.90 -5.24 -15.18
N GLY A 100 15.40 -4.77 -14.03
CA GLY A 100 15.90 -3.41 -13.84
C GLY A 100 14.79 -2.34 -13.81
N GLU A 101 13.53 -2.74 -13.66
CA GLU A 101 12.37 -1.87 -13.73
C GLU A 101 11.86 -1.42 -12.36
N ILE A 102 12.29 -2.03 -11.25
CA ILE A 102 11.73 -1.75 -9.92
C ILE A 102 11.85 -0.28 -9.53
N ALA A 103 12.92 0.41 -9.93
CA ALA A 103 13.13 1.84 -9.67
C ALA A 103 11.97 2.71 -10.19
N THR A 104 11.29 2.28 -11.26
CA THR A 104 10.15 3.00 -11.84
C THR A 104 8.86 2.86 -11.01
N TRP A 105 8.80 1.93 -10.06
CA TRP A 105 7.66 1.74 -9.16
C TRP A 105 7.59 2.81 -8.07
N PHE A 106 8.73 3.41 -7.73
CA PHE A 106 8.83 4.46 -6.71
C PHE A 106 8.43 5.86 -7.21
N ARG A 107 8.14 6.02 -8.50
CA ARG A 107 7.90 7.34 -9.12
C ARG A 107 6.50 7.92 -8.94
N GLY A 108 5.56 7.11 -8.44
CA GLY A 108 4.14 7.48 -8.34
C GLY A 108 3.45 7.61 -9.70
N ASP A 109 2.31 8.32 -9.74
CA ASP A 109 1.63 8.68 -10.98
C ASP A 109 2.34 9.89 -11.63
N PRO A 110 2.78 9.81 -12.90
CA PRO A 110 3.44 10.92 -13.58
C PRO A 110 2.55 12.16 -13.77
N ASN A 111 1.23 12.03 -13.59
CA ASN A 111 0.28 13.12 -13.77
C ASN A 111 -0.06 13.87 -12.46
N LEU A 112 0.61 13.57 -11.35
CA LEU A 112 0.43 14.33 -10.11
C LEU A 112 0.86 15.80 -10.32
N SER A 113 0.02 16.73 -9.93
CA SER A 113 0.40 18.13 -9.79
C SER A 113 1.49 18.30 -8.72
N ALA A 114 2.16 19.45 -8.72
CA ALA A 114 3.16 19.75 -7.69
C ALA A 114 2.57 19.72 -6.26
N GLY A 115 1.34 20.20 -6.10
CA GLY A 115 0.64 20.18 -4.81
C GLY A 115 0.27 18.77 -4.36
N GLU A 116 -0.25 17.93 -5.27
CA GLU A 116 -0.55 16.53 -4.94
C GLU A 116 0.71 15.73 -4.63
N ARG A 117 1.79 15.97 -5.38
CA ARG A 117 3.10 15.37 -5.08
C ARG A 117 3.60 15.77 -3.70
N ALA A 118 3.53 17.05 -3.35
CA ALA A 118 3.94 17.52 -2.03
C ALA A 118 3.12 16.83 -0.92
N ALA A 119 1.78 16.78 -1.07
CA ALA A 119 0.92 16.10 -0.11
C ALA A 119 1.24 14.60 0.04
N VAL A 120 1.54 13.92 -1.07
CA VAL A 120 1.96 12.51 -1.05
C VAL A 120 3.30 12.32 -0.32
N GLU A 121 4.27 13.19 -0.58
CA GLU A 121 5.61 13.10 -0.01
C GLU A 121 5.68 13.58 1.45
N SER A 122 4.71 14.37 1.94
CA SER A 122 4.72 14.88 3.33
C SER A 122 3.65 14.29 4.25
N GLU A 123 2.48 13.89 3.73
CA GLU A 123 1.29 13.61 4.55
C GLU A 123 0.58 12.30 4.20
N GLU A 124 0.33 12.02 2.92
CA GLU A 124 -0.60 10.95 2.51
C GLU A 124 0.06 9.62 2.15
N ALA A 125 1.37 9.61 1.83
CA ALA A 125 2.08 8.49 1.20
C ALA A 125 1.52 8.06 -0.18
N TRP A 126 2.07 6.98 -0.72
CA TRP A 126 1.62 6.36 -1.96
C TRP A 126 1.76 4.84 -1.90
N ILE A 127 1.00 4.13 -2.73
CA ILE A 127 1.11 2.68 -2.87
C ILE A 127 2.22 2.36 -3.88
N LEU A 128 3.22 1.58 -3.48
CA LEU A 128 4.33 1.20 -4.34
C LEU A 128 3.85 0.47 -5.61
N GLY A 129 4.31 0.94 -6.78
CA GLY A 129 3.95 0.36 -8.09
C GLY A 129 2.64 0.87 -8.69
N LEU A 130 1.86 1.70 -7.98
CA LEU A 130 0.67 2.33 -8.54
C LEU A 130 1.05 3.51 -9.46
N ARG A 131 0.71 3.43 -10.75
CA ARG A 131 1.03 4.45 -11.78
C ARG A 131 -0.20 5.09 -12.43
N GLY A 132 -1.22 5.35 -11.64
CA GLY A 132 -2.48 5.89 -12.14
C GLY A 132 -3.45 6.22 -11.01
N PRO A 133 -4.57 6.90 -11.30
CA PRO A 133 -5.52 7.28 -10.26
C PRO A 133 -6.08 6.04 -9.55
N ALA A 134 -5.84 5.94 -8.24
CA ALA A 134 -6.30 4.86 -7.36
C ALA A 134 -7.80 4.52 -7.54
N ARG A 135 -8.60 5.54 -7.90
CA ARG A 135 -10.04 5.43 -8.23
C ARG A 135 -10.36 4.42 -9.33
N ARG A 136 -9.48 4.19 -10.31
CA ARG A 136 -9.74 3.26 -11.43
C ARG A 136 -9.66 1.79 -10.99
N ILE A 137 -8.76 1.48 -10.07
CA ILE A 137 -8.58 0.13 -9.49
C ILE A 137 -9.73 -0.19 -8.52
N LEU A 138 -10.13 0.77 -7.69
CA LEU A 138 -11.26 0.63 -6.76
C LEU A 138 -12.62 0.52 -7.47
N ARG A 139 -12.87 1.26 -8.57
CA ARG A 139 -14.10 1.14 -9.38
C ARG A 139 -14.24 -0.24 -10.04
N ARG A 140 -13.14 -0.84 -10.53
CA ARG A 140 -13.16 -2.20 -11.12
C ARG A 140 -13.66 -3.23 -10.11
N ARG A 141 -13.30 -3.11 -8.83
CA ARG A 141 -13.78 -3.99 -7.75
C ARG A 141 -15.25 -3.82 -7.39
N ARG A 142 -15.78 -2.58 -7.34
CA ARG A 142 -17.22 -2.35 -7.12
C ARG A 142 -18.09 -2.99 -8.21
N LYS A 143 -17.65 -2.94 -9.48
CA LYS A 143 -18.33 -3.65 -10.59
C LYS A 143 -18.21 -5.18 -10.48
N ALA A 144 -17.03 -5.70 -10.13
CA ALA A 144 -16.82 -7.15 -9.99
C ALA A 144 -17.65 -7.76 -8.84
N ARG A 145 -17.69 -7.14 -7.66
CA ARG A 145 -18.51 -7.58 -6.51
C ARG A 145 -20.02 -7.51 -6.75
N ARG A 146 -20.49 -6.57 -7.60
CA ARG A 146 -21.91 -6.49 -7.98
C ARG A 146 -22.33 -7.61 -8.95
N ARG A 147 -21.41 -8.12 -9.77
CA ARG A 147 -21.68 -9.25 -10.68
C ARG A 147 -21.76 -10.59 -9.97
N THR A 148 -20.93 -10.83 -8.95
CA THR A 148 -20.92 -12.07 -8.15
C THR A 148 -22.06 -12.19 -7.13
N ARG A 149 -22.86 -11.12 -6.94
CA ARG A 149 -24.07 -11.13 -6.09
C ARG A 149 -25.37 -11.21 -6.89
N ARG A 150 -25.29 -11.22 -8.23
CA ARG A 150 -26.45 -11.24 -9.15
C ARG A 150 -26.49 -12.48 -10.04
N GLY A 151 -25.61 -13.44 -9.83
CA GLY A 151 -25.66 -14.80 -10.37
C GLY A 151 -25.39 -15.76 -9.24
#